data_AF-X0YRI4-F1
#
_entry.id   AF-X0YRI4-F1
#
_cell.length_a   1.000
_cell.length_b   1.000
_cell.length_c   1.000
_cell.angle_alpha   90.00
_cell.angle_beta   90.00
_cell.angle_gamma   90.00
#
_symmetry.space_group_name_H-M   'P 1'
#
loop_
_entity.id
_entity.type
_entity.pdbx_description
1 polymer ?
#
loop_
_entity_poly.entity_id
_entity_poly.type
_entity_poly.pdbx_seq_one_letter_code
_entity_poly.pdbx_strand_id
1 'polypeptide(L)' 'MDCNMDPTHHSKIVDKLMQYRGKIPKDGHLSDLKAKLMMRLMREQVDDFIELVELLARQYEMGLIR' A
#
# COMPACT_ATOMS: atom_id res chain seq x y z
N MET A 1 14.81 -19.81 -15.98
CA MET A 1 13.77 -19.78 -14.95
C MET A 1 13.69 -18.34 -14.51
N ASP A 2 12.92 -17.54 -15.24
CA ASP A 2 12.78 -16.11 -14.95
C ASP A 2 11.64 -15.96 -13.94
N CYS A 3 11.97 -15.84 -12.65
CA CYS A 3 11.02 -15.34 -11.66
C CYS A 3 10.81 -13.84 -11.96
N ASN A 4 9.87 -13.58 -12.87
CA ASN A 4 9.54 -12.27 -13.43
C ASN A 4 8.80 -11.35 -12.44
N MET A 5 9.27 -11.27 -11.19
CA MET A 5 8.93 -10.18 -10.27
C MET A 5 10.00 -9.09 -10.41
N ASP A 6 10.11 -8.55 -11.61
CA ASP A 6 10.93 -7.40 -11.93
C ASP A 6 10.64 -6.28 -10.90
N PRO A 7 11.63 -5.61 -10.27
CA PRO A 7 11.43 -4.51 -9.33
C PRO A 7 10.35 -3.48 -9.76
N THR A 8 10.20 -3.31 -11.07
CA THR A 8 9.15 -2.55 -11.76
C THR A 8 7.70 -2.95 -11.35
N HIS A 9 7.43 -4.19 -10.95
CA HIS A 9 6.11 -4.64 -10.51
C HIS A 9 5.73 -4.13 -9.12
N HIS A 10 6.66 -4.13 -8.15
CA HIS A 10 6.40 -3.63 -6.80
C HIS A 10 6.13 -2.12 -6.81
N SER A 11 6.92 -1.36 -7.59
CA SER A 11 6.70 0.09 -7.78
C SER A 11 5.30 0.40 -8.34
N LYS A 12 4.83 -0.35 -9.36
CA LYS A 12 3.47 -0.17 -9.89
C LYS A 12 2.37 -0.47 -8.87
N ILE A 13 2.60 -1.41 -7.96
CA ILE A 13 1.64 -1.73 -6.88
C ILE A 13 1.60 -0.57 -5.89
N VAL A 14 2.76 -0.08 -5.44
CA VAL A 14 2.88 1.07 -4.54
C VAL A 14 2.19 2.31 -5.14
N ASP A 15 2.44 2.61 -6.41
CA ASP A 15 1.80 3.74 -7.11
C ASP A 15 0.26 3.65 -7.08
N LYS A 16 -0.29 2.47 -7.37
CA LYS A 16 -1.75 2.26 -7.34
C LYS A 16 -2.32 2.39 -5.93
N LEU A 17 -1.60 1.89 -4.93
CA LEU A 17 -2.00 2.00 -3.52
C LEU A 17 -1.98 3.46 -3.07
N MET A 18 -0.95 4.23 -3.40
CA MET A 18 -0.88 5.66 -3.11
C MET A 18 -2.00 6.44 -3.79
N GLN A 19 -2.31 6.14 -5.06
CA GLN A 19 -3.43 6.74 -5.76
C GLN A 19 -4.77 6.41 -5.10
N TYR A 20 -4.99 5.17 -4.69
CA TYR A 20 -6.21 4.76 -3.98
C TYR A 20 -6.30 5.44 -2.61
N ARG A 21 -5.20 5.48 -1.85
CA ARG A 21 -5.11 6.19 -0.57
C ARG A 21 -5.55 7.64 -0.68
N GLY A 22 -5.13 8.33 -1.74
CA GLY A 22 -5.52 9.72 -2.02
C GLY A 22 -7.02 9.91 -2.27
N LYS A 23 -7.75 8.85 -2.64
CA LYS A 23 -9.21 8.88 -2.86
C LYS A 23 -10.03 8.57 -1.60
N ILE A 24 -9.39 8.12 -0.51
CA ILE A 24 -10.10 7.81 0.74
C ILE A 24 -10.52 9.12 1.45
N PRO A 25 -11.83 9.35 1.69
CA PRO A 25 -12.33 10.60 2.27
C PRO A 25 -11.72 10.96 3.63
N LYS A 26 -11.28 12.21 3.78
CA LYS A 26 -10.79 12.76 5.05
C LYS A 26 -11.92 13.32 5.91
N ASP A 27 -11.60 13.59 7.17
CA ASP A 27 -12.54 13.87 8.26
C ASP A 27 -13.58 14.96 7.97
N GLY A 28 -13.24 15.95 7.14
CA GLY A 28 -14.15 17.03 6.73
C GLY A 28 -15.32 16.60 5.83
N HIS A 29 -15.26 15.39 5.26
CA HIS A 29 -16.31 14.85 4.38
C HIS A 29 -17.25 13.86 5.08
N LEU A 30 -17.04 13.61 6.37
CA LEU A 30 -17.70 12.52 7.10
C LEU A 30 -18.46 13.09 8.30
N SER A 31 -19.76 12.83 8.38
CA SER A 31 -20.61 13.30 9.48
C SER A 31 -20.68 12.33 10.67
N ASP A 32 -20.37 11.05 10.44
CA ASP A 32 -20.47 9.98 11.43
C ASP A 32 -19.10 9.59 12.01
N LEU A 33 -19.04 9.36 13.33
CA LEU A 33 -17.81 9.00 14.03
C LEU A 33 -17.26 7.65 13.56
N LYS A 34 -18.15 6.67 13.32
CA LYS A 34 -17.74 5.36 12.83
C LYS A 34 -17.22 5.48 11.40
N ALA A 35 -17.84 6.27 10.54
CA ALA A 35 -17.32 6.56 9.21
C ALA A 35 -15.93 7.20 9.25
N LYS A 36 -15.70 8.18 10.13
CA LYS A 36 -14.36 8.80 10.35
C LYS A 36 -13.32 7.76 10.76
N LEU A 37 -13.65 6.93 11.75
CA LEU A 37 -12.77 5.86 12.21
C LEU A 37 -12.42 4.89 11.08
N MET A 38 -13.43 4.42 10.33
CA MET A 38 -13.23 3.48 9.23
C MET A 38 -12.35 4.05 8.11
N MET A 39 -12.55 5.32 7.73
CA MET A 39 -11.73 5.94 6.69
C MET A 39 -10.30 6.20 7.15
N ARG A 40 -10.09 6.50 8.45
CA ARG A 40 -8.75 6.59 9.02
C ARG A 40 -8.04 5.24 9.00
N LEU A 41 -8.69 4.20 9.53
CA LEU A 41 -8.15 2.83 9.53
C LEU A 41 -7.83 2.34 8.12
N MET A 42 -8.67 2.65 7.13
CA MET A 42 -8.40 2.26 5.75
C MET A 42 -7.14 2.92 5.19
N ARG A 43 -6.87 4.19 5.53
CA ARG A 43 -5.63 4.86 5.11
C ARG A 43 -4.41 4.25 5.78
N GLU A 44 -4.49 4.00 7.09
CA GLU A 44 -3.42 3.36 7.87
C GLU A 44 -3.10 1.96 7.30
N GLN A 45 -4.11 1.14 7.02
CA GLN A 45 -3.91 -0.18 6.41
C GLN A 45 -3.27 -0.12 5.02
N VAL A 46 -3.56 0.92 4.22
CA VAL A 46 -2.91 1.11 2.92
C VAL A 46 -1.44 1.51 3.11
N ASP A 47 -1.13 2.36 4.09
CA ASP A 47 0.25 2.74 4.43
C ASP A 47 1.05 1.52 4.90
N ASP A 48 0.52 0.74 5.83
CA ASP A 48 1.14 -0.50 6.32
C ASP A 48 1.39 -1.49 5.18
N PHE A 49 0.44 -1.62 4.24
CA PHE A 49 0.58 -2.53 3.12
C PHE A 49 1.64 -2.07 2.11
N ILE A 50 1.78 -0.77 1.88
CA ILE A 50 2.88 -0.22 1.06
C ILE A 50 4.22 -0.59 1.68
N GLU A 51 4.40 -0.42 3.00
CA GLU A 51 5.64 -0.77 3.69
C GLU A 51 5.98 -2.27 3.54
N LEU A 52 4.98 -3.14 3.64
CA LEU A 52 5.15 -4.58 3.43
C LEU A 52 5.56 -4.92 1.99
N VAL A 53 4.98 -4.26 0.99
CA VAL A 53 5.34 -4.45 -0.43
C VAL A 53 6.78 -4.00 -0.69
N GLU A 54 7.21 -2.88 -0.12
CA GLU A 54 8.58 -2.39 -0.24
C GLU A 54 9.59 -3.28 0.51
N LEU A 55 9.21 -3.81 1.67
CA LEU A 55 10.03 -4.79 2.39
C LEU A 55 10.19 -6.08 1.58
N LEU A 56 9.10 -6.58 0.98
CA LEU A 56 9.12 -7.76 0.12
C LEU A 56 10.06 -7.56 -1.07
N ALA A 57 9.97 -6.41 -1.75
CA ALA A 57 10.86 -6.06 -2.85
C ALA A 57 12.34 -6.09 -2.42
N ARG A 58 12.66 -5.47 -1.28
CA ARG A 58 14.02 -5.50 -0.72
C ARG A 58 14.50 -6.91 -0.41
N GLN A 59 13.63 -7.79 0.09
CA GLN A 59 13.98 -9.18 0.37
C GLN A 59 14.30 -9.98 -0.89
N TYR A 60 13.62 -9.71 -2.02
CA TYR A 60 13.97 -10.26 -3.33
C TYR A 60 15.32 -9.72 -3.83
N GLU A 61 15.55 -8.41 -3.75
CA GLU A 61 16.82 -7.78 -4.15
C GLU A 61 18.02 -8.32 -3.35
N MET A 62 17.82 -8.59 -2.07
CA MET A 62 18.81 -9.20 -1.20
C MET A 62 18.98 -10.72 -1.41
N GLY A 63 18.17 -11.35 -2.27
CA GLY A 63 18.19 -12.80 -2.51
C GLY A 63 17.73 -13.64 -1.32
N LEU A 64 17.00 -13.05 -0.36
CA LEU A 64 16.44 -13.73 0.79
C LEU A 64 15.19 -14.55 0.41
N ILE A 65 14.54 -14.18 -0.69
CA ILE A 65 13.38 -14.84 -1.29
C ILE A 65 13.69 -15.12 -2.76
N ARG A 66 13.20 -16.25 -3.31
CA ARG A 66 13.53 -16.75 -4.66
C ARG A 66 12.26 -17.10 -5.44
#